data_AF-A0A3G6RY19-F1
#
_entry.id   AF-A0A3G6RY19-F1
#
_cell.length_a   1.000
_cell.length_b   1.000
_cell.length_c   1.000
_cell.angle_alpha   90.00
_cell.angle_beta   90.00
_cell.angle_gamma   90.00
#
_symmetry.space_group_name_H-M   'P 1'
#
loop_
_entity.id
_entity.type
_entity.pdbx_description
1 polymer ?
#
loop_
_entity_poly.entity_id
_entity_poly.type
_entity_poly.pdbx_seq_one_letter_code
_entity_poly.pdbx_strand_id
1 'polypeptide(L)'
;MKAKIFITLTVLMATLSFAQEKKKEKPKFNQKLATSLGADRYGMKAYTLVMLSTGNTKIEDKAKMAEVMNGHMSNIGKLADEGKIVVAGPFLEKNKENYRGMFIFNTKSKEEAEQWVKSDPAVQAGVFSYEIFPWYGSAALPLYLKHHGEISKENP
;
A
#
# COMPACT_ATOMS: atom_id res chain seq x y z
N MET A 1 -0.42 20.61 -63.61
CA MET A 1 0.79 20.45 -62.75
C MET A 1 0.55 20.78 -61.27
N LYS A 2 -0.22 21.82 -60.91
CA LYS A 2 -0.42 22.24 -59.51
C LYS A 2 -1.14 21.21 -58.61
N ALA A 3 -2.08 20.43 -59.15
CA ALA A 3 -2.82 19.40 -58.38
C ALA A 3 -1.96 18.17 -58.00
N LYS A 4 -0.96 17.79 -58.82
CA LYS A 4 -0.05 16.68 -58.51
C LYS A 4 0.89 17.05 -57.34
N ILE A 5 1.33 18.31 -57.26
CA ILE A 5 2.17 18.82 -56.17
C ILE A 5 1.43 18.80 -54.84
N PHE A 6 0.15 19.19 -54.81
CA PHE A 6 -0.66 19.16 -53.58
C PHE A 6 -0.91 17.75 -53.04
N ILE A 7 -1.13 16.75 -53.91
CA ILE A 7 -1.32 15.35 -53.50
C ILE A 7 -0.02 14.73 -52.95
N THR A 8 1.14 15.17 -53.45
CA THR A 8 2.44 14.67 -52.98
C THR A 8 2.80 15.22 -51.59
N LEU A 9 2.35 16.45 -51.29
CA LEU A 9 2.60 17.11 -50.01
C LEU A 9 1.75 16.53 -48.85
N THR A 10 0.50 16.13 -49.12
CA THR A 10 -0.37 15.50 -48.11
C THR A 10 0.06 14.08 -47.76
N VAL A 11 0.60 13.31 -48.72
CA VAL A 11 1.13 11.96 -48.46
C VAL A 11 2.40 12.01 -47.59
N LEU A 12 3.24 13.05 -47.75
CA LEU A 12 4.45 13.23 -46.94
C LEU A 12 4.14 13.63 -45.48
N MET A 13 3.01 14.29 -45.23
CA MET A 13 2.61 14.70 -43.88
C MET A 13 1.97 13.57 -43.08
N ALA A 14 1.35 12.59 -43.74
CA ALA A 14 0.76 11.42 -43.10
C ALA A 14 1.81 10.41 -42.58
N THR A 15 2.98 10.32 -43.22
CA THR A 15 4.05 9.38 -42.80
C THR A 15 4.87 9.86 -41.61
N LEU A 16 4.89 11.16 -41.33
CA LEU A 16 5.55 11.73 -40.14
C LEU A 16 4.80 11.42 -38.83
N SER A 17 3.46 11.28 -38.88
CA SER A 17 2.65 10.99 -37.69
C SER A 17 2.78 9.53 -37.20
N PHE A 18 3.15 8.59 -38.07
CA PHE A 18 3.38 7.19 -37.68
C PHE A 18 4.82 6.91 -37.18
N ALA A 19 5.76 7.85 -37.35
CA ALA A 19 7.15 7.67 -36.95
C ALA A 19 7.44 8.03 -35.47
N GLN A 20 6.44 8.55 -34.74
CA GLN A 20 6.58 8.95 -33.32
C GLN A 20 6.00 7.95 -32.32
N GLU A 21 5.95 6.66 -32.64
CA GLU A 21 5.88 5.65 -31.58
C GLU A 21 7.22 5.65 -30.82
N LYS A 22 7.33 6.48 -29.78
CA LYS A 22 8.38 6.34 -28.77
C LYS A 22 8.29 4.90 -28.23
N LYS A 23 9.22 4.04 -28.64
CA LYS A 23 9.41 2.73 -28.01
C LYS A 23 9.51 2.97 -26.51
N LYS A 24 8.52 2.50 -25.73
CA LYS A 24 8.59 2.48 -24.27
C LYS A 24 9.79 1.61 -23.92
N GLU A 25 10.93 2.22 -23.65
CA GLU A 25 12.08 1.50 -23.11
C GLU A 25 11.65 0.84 -21.80
N LYS A 26 11.88 -0.47 -21.70
CA LYS A 26 11.63 -1.18 -20.45
C LYS A 26 12.56 -0.58 -19.38
N PRO A 27 12.08 -0.37 -18.14
CA PRO A 27 12.94 0.07 -17.06
C PRO A 27 14.17 -0.84 -16.94
N LYS A 28 15.37 -0.25 -16.89
CA LYS A 28 16.60 -1.01 -16.66
C LYS A 28 16.54 -1.64 -15.27
N PHE A 29 16.78 -2.94 -15.19
CA PHE A 29 16.78 -3.66 -13.92
C PHE A 29 17.84 -3.10 -12.97
N ASN A 30 17.42 -2.76 -11.74
CA ASN A 30 18.28 -2.24 -10.69
C ASN A 30 18.53 -3.31 -9.63
N GLN A 31 19.62 -4.08 -9.81
CA GLN A 31 19.99 -5.18 -8.91
C GLN A 31 20.19 -4.72 -7.47
N LYS A 32 20.84 -3.56 -7.25
CA LYS A 32 21.11 -3.05 -5.90
C LYS A 32 19.82 -2.75 -5.15
N LEU A 33 18.86 -2.10 -5.81
CA LEU A 33 17.55 -1.79 -5.23
C LEU A 33 16.73 -3.07 -4.98
N ALA A 34 16.74 -4.01 -5.93
CA ALA A 34 16.05 -5.29 -5.76
C ALA A 34 16.59 -6.05 -4.53
N THR A 35 17.91 -6.13 -4.39
CA THR A 35 18.55 -6.76 -3.22
C THR A 35 18.22 -6.02 -1.92
N SER A 36 18.28 -4.68 -1.89
CA SER A 36 17.97 -3.93 -0.67
C SER A 36 16.52 -4.07 -0.21
N LEU A 37 15.58 -4.27 -1.15
CA LEU A 37 14.17 -4.44 -0.84
C LEU A 37 13.79 -5.88 -0.50
N GLY A 38 14.70 -6.85 -0.72
CA GLY A 38 14.42 -8.28 -0.61
C GLY A 38 13.53 -8.80 -1.73
N ALA A 39 13.60 -8.19 -2.91
CA ALA A 39 12.81 -8.55 -4.07
C ALA A 39 13.30 -9.85 -4.70
N ASP A 40 12.35 -10.69 -5.12
CA ASP A 40 12.62 -11.82 -5.99
C ASP A 40 12.76 -11.39 -7.46
N ARG A 41 12.84 -12.36 -8.36
CA ARG A 41 12.99 -12.14 -9.82
C ARG A 41 11.85 -11.32 -10.45
N TYR A 42 10.71 -11.20 -9.77
CA TYR A 42 9.54 -10.46 -10.24
C TYR A 42 9.45 -9.05 -9.65
N GLY A 43 10.36 -8.66 -8.77
CA GLY A 43 10.25 -7.40 -8.03
C GLY A 43 9.29 -7.49 -6.84
N MET A 44 9.02 -8.70 -6.36
CA MET A 44 8.00 -8.99 -5.35
C MET A 44 8.63 -9.65 -4.11
N LYS A 45 7.90 -9.68 -2.99
CA LYS A 45 8.29 -10.45 -1.81
C LYS A 45 7.10 -10.85 -0.97
N ALA A 46 7.34 -11.75 -0.02
CA ALA A 46 6.35 -12.14 0.98
C ALA A 46 6.23 -11.06 2.08
N TYR A 47 4.98 -10.85 2.48
CA TYR A 47 4.49 -9.97 3.52
C TYR A 47 3.41 -10.72 4.31
N THR A 48 2.83 -10.04 5.28
CA THR A 48 1.67 -10.52 6.01
C THR A 48 0.55 -9.49 5.93
N LEU A 49 -0.62 -9.91 5.45
CA LEU A 49 -1.84 -9.11 5.41
C LEU A 49 -2.64 -9.38 6.68
N VAL A 50 -3.09 -8.32 7.34
CA VAL A 50 -3.99 -8.40 8.49
C VAL A 50 -5.29 -7.70 8.16
N MET A 51 -6.39 -8.39 8.38
CA MET A 51 -7.74 -7.86 8.23
C MET A 51 -8.31 -7.63 9.62
N LEU A 52 -8.70 -6.39 9.91
CA LEU A 52 -9.38 -6.05 11.16
C LEU A 52 -10.89 -6.14 10.99
N SER A 53 -11.59 -6.70 11.96
CA SER A 53 -13.04 -6.75 12.04
C SER A 53 -13.51 -6.24 13.41
N THR A 54 -14.82 -6.04 13.57
CA THR A 54 -15.37 -5.66 14.88
C THR A 54 -15.20 -6.83 15.86
N GLY A 55 -14.60 -6.57 17.02
CA GLY A 55 -14.46 -7.55 18.08
C GLY A 55 -15.71 -7.68 18.95
N ASN A 56 -15.60 -8.49 20.00
CA ASN A 56 -16.73 -8.81 20.88
C ASN A 56 -16.90 -7.80 22.03
N THR A 57 -15.91 -6.93 22.26
CA THR A 57 -15.98 -5.92 23.32
C THR A 57 -16.63 -4.65 22.79
N LYS A 58 -17.66 -4.19 23.49
CA LYS A 58 -18.27 -2.87 23.29
C LYS A 58 -17.94 -1.98 24.48
N ILE A 59 -17.24 -0.88 24.22
CA ILE A 59 -16.95 0.16 25.22
C ILE A 59 -18.00 1.26 25.07
N GLU A 60 -18.89 1.42 26.06
CA GLU A 60 -19.96 2.44 26.00
C GLU A 60 -19.48 3.83 26.47
N ASP A 61 -18.45 3.85 27.32
CA ASP A 61 -17.81 5.09 27.74
C ASP A 61 -17.05 5.71 26.56
N LYS A 62 -17.52 6.89 26.13
CA LYS A 62 -16.94 7.62 24.99
C LYS A 62 -15.50 8.08 25.25
N ALA A 63 -15.18 8.49 26.47
CA ALA A 63 -13.84 8.92 26.82
C ALA A 63 -12.87 7.73 26.77
N LYS A 64 -13.30 6.58 27.30
CA LYS A 64 -12.48 5.37 27.24
C LYS A 64 -12.29 4.84 25.82
N MET A 65 -13.35 4.86 25.02
CA MET A 65 -13.26 4.46 23.60
C MET A 65 -12.31 5.39 22.81
N ALA A 66 -12.38 6.71 23.05
CA ALA A 66 -11.46 7.66 22.43
C ALA A 66 -10.00 7.42 22.83
N GLU A 67 -9.73 7.14 24.11
CA GLU A 67 -8.38 6.77 24.58
C GLU A 67 -7.85 5.53 23.84
N VAL A 68 -8.67 4.47 23.73
CA VAL A 68 -8.30 3.23 23.03
C VAL A 68 -8.02 3.49 21.55
N MET A 69 -8.86 4.26 20.87
CA MET A 69 -8.68 4.58 19.44
C MET A 69 -7.48 5.50 19.20
N ASN A 70 -7.19 6.44 20.10
CA ASN A 70 -5.97 7.25 20.01
C ASN A 70 -4.72 6.36 20.18
N GLY A 71 -4.78 5.39 21.10
CA GLY A 71 -3.73 4.38 21.27
C GLY A 71 -3.53 3.53 20.02
N HIS A 72 -4.62 3.11 19.37
CA HIS A 72 -4.60 2.41 18.08
C HIS A 72 -3.85 3.21 17.00
N MET A 73 -4.22 4.48 16.80
CA MET A 73 -3.57 5.35 15.80
C MET A 73 -2.09 5.59 16.12
N SER A 74 -1.76 5.83 17.40
CA SER A 74 -0.37 6.00 17.84
C SER A 74 0.47 4.74 17.61
N ASN A 75 -0.10 3.56 17.80
CA ASN A 75 0.60 2.30 17.55
C ASN A 75 0.85 2.08 16.06
N ILE A 76 -0.12 2.40 15.19
CA ILE A 76 0.06 2.35 13.73
C ILE A 76 1.22 3.25 13.31
N GLY A 77 1.24 4.50 13.78
CA GLY A 77 2.31 5.45 13.47
C GLY A 77 3.68 4.93 13.90
N LYS A 78 3.81 4.48 15.15
CA LYS A 78 5.04 3.87 15.67
C LYS A 78 5.52 2.70 14.80
N LEU A 79 4.63 1.77 14.44
CA LEU A 79 4.98 0.60 13.65
C LEU A 79 5.31 0.96 12.19
N ALA A 80 4.74 2.04 11.65
CA ALA A 80 5.11 2.58 10.35
C ALA A 80 6.51 3.21 10.38
N ASP A 81 6.83 3.99 11.42
CA ASP A 81 8.15 4.60 11.63
C ASP A 81 9.26 3.54 11.79
N GLU A 82 8.93 2.42 12.46
CA GLU A 82 9.81 1.26 12.59
C GLU A 82 9.92 0.41 11.30
N GLY A 83 9.19 0.77 10.22
CA GLY A 83 9.18 0.06 8.94
C GLY A 83 8.49 -1.32 8.99
N LYS A 84 7.72 -1.58 10.06
CA LYS A 84 6.97 -2.82 10.27
C LYS A 84 5.65 -2.82 9.52
N ILE A 85 4.90 -1.72 9.56
CA ILE A 85 3.70 -1.53 8.73
C ILE A 85 4.11 -0.81 7.45
N VAL A 86 3.76 -1.36 6.29
CA VAL A 86 3.98 -0.71 4.99
C VAL A 86 2.69 -0.17 4.38
N VAL A 87 1.52 -0.66 4.80
CA VAL A 87 0.21 -0.11 4.42
C VAL A 87 -0.71 -0.25 5.63
N ALA A 88 -1.43 0.80 5.98
CA ALA A 88 -2.51 0.75 6.94
C ALA A 88 -3.65 1.66 6.47
N GLY A 89 -4.89 1.22 6.66
CA GLY A 89 -6.05 2.06 6.38
C GLY A 89 -7.38 1.38 6.64
N PRO A 90 -8.44 2.17 6.88
CA PRO A 90 -9.79 1.67 7.04
C PRO A 90 -10.42 1.31 5.67
N PHE A 91 -11.42 0.42 5.70
CA PHE A 91 -12.36 0.31 4.59
C PHE A 91 -13.35 1.49 4.65
N LEU A 92 -13.54 2.17 3.51
CA LEU A 92 -14.42 3.34 3.43
C LEU A 92 -15.89 3.00 3.61
N GLU A 93 -16.28 1.79 3.22
CA GLU A 93 -17.66 1.31 3.26
C GLU A 93 -17.78 0.05 4.10
N LYS A 94 -18.99 -0.17 4.62
CA LYS A 94 -19.34 -1.46 5.21
C LYS A 94 -19.29 -2.53 4.13
N ASN A 95 -18.64 -3.63 4.42
CA ASN A 95 -18.57 -4.80 3.56
C ASN A 95 -19.26 -5.99 4.23
N LYS A 96 -19.60 -7.00 3.43
CA LYS A 96 -20.28 -8.22 3.88
C LYS A 96 -19.54 -9.00 4.96
N GLU A 97 -18.21 -8.88 5.01
CA GLU A 97 -17.35 -9.58 5.98
C GLU A 97 -17.14 -8.76 7.27
N ASN A 98 -17.76 -7.58 7.38
CA ASN A 98 -17.63 -6.66 8.51
C ASN A 98 -16.17 -6.22 8.81
N TYR A 99 -15.34 -6.16 7.78
CA TYR A 99 -13.98 -5.63 7.90
C TYR A 99 -14.00 -4.12 8.14
N ARG A 100 -13.12 -3.67 9.04
CA ARG A 100 -12.95 -2.27 9.47
C ARG A 100 -11.73 -1.63 8.84
N GLY A 101 -10.65 -2.38 8.71
CA GLY A 101 -9.42 -1.91 8.10
C GLY A 101 -8.47 -3.06 7.80
N MET A 102 -7.32 -2.72 7.25
CA MET A 102 -6.28 -3.69 6.95
C MET A 102 -4.88 -3.12 7.18
N PHE A 103 -3.95 -4.02 7.48
CA PHE A 103 -2.52 -3.74 7.54
C PHE A 103 -1.78 -4.66 6.59
N ILE A 104 -0.70 -4.15 5.99
CA ILE A 104 0.32 -4.98 5.36
C ILE A 104 1.60 -4.81 6.19
N PHE A 105 2.02 -5.88 6.83
CA PHE A 105 3.25 -5.94 7.61
C PHE A 105 4.43 -6.42 6.76
N ASN A 106 5.58 -5.79 6.94
CA ASN A 106 6.86 -6.07 6.29
C ASN A 106 7.58 -7.28 6.90
N THR A 107 6.84 -8.37 7.11
CA THR A 107 7.38 -9.66 7.56
C THR A 107 6.64 -10.80 6.86
N LYS A 108 7.35 -11.91 6.67
CA LYS A 108 6.77 -13.18 6.20
C LYS A 108 6.35 -14.10 7.37
N SER A 109 6.68 -13.74 8.61
CA SER A 109 6.31 -14.54 9.79
C SER A 109 4.94 -14.09 10.30
N LYS A 110 4.03 -15.05 10.38
CA LYS A 110 2.71 -14.85 10.98
C LYS A 110 2.85 -14.52 12.47
N GLU A 111 3.82 -15.12 13.14
CA GLU A 111 4.07 -14.96 14.56
C GLU A 111 4.56 -13.54 14.89
N GLU A 112 5.51 -13.00 14.12
CA GLU A 112 5.94 -11.60 14.26
C GLU A 112 4.80 -10.63 13.98
N ALA A 113 4.05 -10.84 12.90
CA ALA A 113 2.90 -10.00 12.58
C ALA A 113 1.85 -10.03 13.71
N GLU A 114 1.59 -11.21 14.29
CA GLU A 114 0.67 -11.35 15.41
C GLU A 114 1.15 -10.62 16.66
N GLN A 115 2.45 -10.63 16.96
CA GLN A 115 3.01 -9.83 18.06
C GLN A 115 2.79 -8.34 17.84
N TRP A 116 2.95 -7.85 16.61
CA TRP A 116 2.73 -6.45 16.28
C TRP A 116 1.24 -6.07 16.34
N VAL A 117 0.34 -6.93 15.85
CA VAL A 117 -1.11 -6.72 16.00
C VAL A 117 -1.53 -6.69 17.47
N LYS A 118 -1.00 -7.59 18.30
CA LYS A 118 -1.30 -7.64 19.74
C LYS A 118 -0.75 -6.45 20.54
N SER A 119 0.11 -5.63 19.96
CA SER A 119 0.56 -4.38 20.60
C SER A 119 -0.47 -3.25 20.50
N ASP A 120 -1.51 -3.40 19.66
CA ASP A 120 -2.55 -2.41 19.43
C ASP A 120 -3.56 -2.36 20.59
N PRO A 121 -3.76 -1.20 21.24
CA PRO A 121 -4.72 -1.05 22.33
C PRO A 121 -6.15 -1.43 21.96
N ALA A 122 -6.60 -1.21 20.72
CA ALA A 122 -7.93 -1.59 20.28
C ALA A 122 -8.09 -3.11 20.10
N VAL A 123 -7.01 -3.81 19.76
CA VAL A 123 -6.97 -5.27 19.72
C VAL A 123 -6.93 -5.83 21.15
N GLN A 124 -6.08 -5.28 22.02
CA GLN A 124 -5.98 -5.71 23.42
C GLN A 124 -7.29 -5.52 24.19
N ALA A 125 -8.01 -4.43 23.92
CA ALA A 125 -9.32 -4.18 24.49
C ALA A 125 -10.44 -5.07 23.88
N GLY A 126 -10.16 -5.81 22.80
CA GLY A 126 -11.14 -6.63 22.09
C GLY A 126 -12.16 -5.81 21.29
N VAL A 127 -11.87 -4.53 21.04
CA VAL A 127 -12.66 -3.65 20.15
C VAL A 127 -12.50 -4.11 18.70
N PHE A 128 -11.28 -4.51 18.33
CA PHE A 128 -11.00 -5.15 17.05
C PHE A 128 -10.59 -6.61 17.23
N SER A 129 -11.14 -7.44 16.36
CA SER A 129 -10.63 -8.78 16.06
C SER A 129 -9.77 -8.72 14.80
N TYR A 130 -8.97 -9.76 14.56
CA TYR A 130 -8.07 -9.79 13.41
C TYR A 130 -7.95 -11.19 12.80
N GLU A 131 -7.65 -11.21 11.50
CA GLU A 131 -7.23 -12.38 10.75
C GLU A 131 -5.90 -12.10 10.05
N ILE A 132 -5.02 -13.09 9.98
CA ILE A 132 -3.65 -12.94 9.45
C ILE A 132 -3.45 -13.88 8.27
N PHE A 133 -3.03 -13.33 7.14
CA PHE A 133 -2.82 -14.06 5.89
C PHE A 133 -1.40 -13.84 5.36
N PRO A 134 -0.73 -14.88 4.85
CA PRO A 134 0.46 -14.66 4.03
C PRO A 134 0.06 -13.90 2.77
N TRP A 135 0.84 -12.89 2.40
CA TRP A 135 0.55 -12.09 1.22
C TRP A 135 1.81 -11.88 0.37
N TYR A 136 1.65 -11.91 -0.95
CA TYR A 136 2.74 -11.72 -1.90
C TYR A 136 2.48 -10.45 -2.70
N GLY A 137 3.41 -9.50 -2.61
CA GLY A 137 3.22 -8.14 -3.10
C GLY A 137 4.49 -7.50 -3.59
N SER A 138 4.38 -6.28 -4.13
CA SER A 138 5.54 -5.55 -4.63
C SER A 138 6.54 -5.30 -3.52
N ALA A 139 7.82 -5.62 -3.76
CA ALA A 139 8.90 -5.31 -2.84
C ALA A 139 9.13 -3.79 -2.69
N ALA A 140 8.55 -2.99 -3.58
CA ALA A 140 8.64 -1.53 -3.57
C ALA A 140 7.68 -0.84 -2.61
N LEU A 141 6.73 -1.55 -1.98
CA LEU A 141 5.76 -0.95 -1.05
C LEU A 141 6.39 -0.06 0.05
N PRO A 142 7.48 -0.45 0.73
CA PRO A 142 8.08 0.41 1.75
C PRO A 142 8.56 1.77 1.21
N LEU A 143 8.81 1.91 -0.09
CA LEU A 143 9.32 3.15 -0.67
C LEU A 143 8.30 4.29 -0.65
N TYR A 144 6.99 4.00 -0.74
CA TYR A 144 6.00 5.07 -0.75
C TYR A 144 5.89 5.74 0.63
N LEU A 145 6.19 5.03 1.74
CA LEU A 145 6.09 5.58 3.09
C LEU A 145 6.93 6.85 3.25
N LYS A 146 8.12 6.89 2.63
CA LYS A 146 8.95 8.09 2.59
C LYS A 146 8.22 9.28 1.96
N HIS A 147 7.47 9.03 0.89
CA HIS A 147 6.73 10.04 0.15
C HIS A 147 5.39 10.38 0.82
N HIS A 148 4.87 9.53 1.71
CA HIS A 148 3.65 9.84 2.45
C HIS A 148 3.80 11.13 3.26
N GLY A 149 4.92 11.30 3.97
CA GLY A 149 5.21 12.54 4.71
C GLY A 149 5.32 13.79 3.82
N GLU A 150 5.66 13.64 2.54
CA GLU A 150 5.75 14.76 1.59
C GLU A 150 4.36 15.24 1.12
N ILE A 151 3.33 14.39 1.22
CA ILE A 151 1.95 14.69 0.78
C ILE A 151 0.96 14.87 1.93
N SER A 152 1.35 14.53 3.16
CA SER A 152 0.54 14.70 4.36
C SER A 152 0.71 16.10 4.94
N LYS A 153 -0.40 16.79 5.20
CA LYS A 153 -0.41 18.06 5.95
C LYS A 153 -0.52 17.86 7.46
N GLU A 154 -1.18 16.78 7.85
CA GLU A 154 -1.44 16.39 9.23
C GLU A 154 -1.51 14.86 9.30
N ASN A 155 -1.37 14.32 10.50
CA ASN A 155 -1.59 12.89 10.74
C ASN A 155 -3.10 12.66 10.89
N PRO A 156 -3.64 11.60 10.26
CA PRO A 156 -5.05 11.24 10.37
C PRO A 156 -5.45 10.79 11.79
#